data_AF-A0A401GXZ8-F1
#
_entry.id   AF-A0A401GXZ8-F1
#
_cell.length_a   1.000
_cell.length_b   1.000
_cell.length_c   1.000
_cell.angle_alpha   90.00
_cell.angle_beta   90.00
_cell.angle_gamma   90.00
#
_symmetry.space_group_name_H-M   'P 1'
#
loop_
_entity.id
_entity.type
_entity.pdbx_description
1 polymer ?
#
loop_
_entity_poly.entity_id
_entity_poly.type
_entity_poly.pdbx_seq_one_letter_code
_entity_poly.pdbx_strand_id
1 'polypeptide(L)'
;MASTVAQNQEKNPRGIPKAPFIADVDEYLGPHPDPETSLKEFQAALAKYRYMDHNLAQRRRGLEEKIPDIKKTLTMVEFLHERREGKGRPGEECDEDDDLEDDEDTSSKKLTRTTFELNDTLFAEAELEDTDTVYLWLGANVMLSYKLPAAIALLYDKLKAAEGSLEGVVEDLEFLREQITVMEVNTARVYNWDVKRRREVREREVREGKTDDKVG
;
A
#
# COMPACT_ATOMS: atom_id res chain seq x y z
N MET A 1 39.13 6.37 -9.57
CA MET A 1 38.14 7.47 -9.59
C MET A 1 36.68 6.97 -9.65
N ALA A 2 36.39 5.69 -9.40
CA ALA A 2 35.02 5.14 -9.46
C ALA A 2 34.20 5.31 -8.16
N SER A 3 34.73 6.01 -7.15
CA SER A 3 34.17 6.02 -5.79
C SER A 3 33.36 7.27 -5.44
N THR A 4 33.30 8.28 -6.33
CA THR A 4 32.73 9.59 -5.99
C THR A 4 31.23 9.71 -6.26
N VAL A 5 30.63 8.82 -7.08
CA VAL A 5 29.21 8.92 -7.46
C VAL A 5 28.26 8.33 -6.40
N ALA A 6 28.78 7.59 -5.42
CA ALA A 6 27.99 6.96 -4.36
C ALA A 6 27.57 7.92 -3.21
N GLN A 7 28.07 9.15 -3.16
CA GLN A 7 28.02 9.97 -1.93
C GLN A 7 26.90 11.01 -1.85
N ASN A 8 26.01 11.13 -2.84
CA ASN A 8 24.86 12.04 -2.72
C ASN A 8 23.61 11.49 -3.42
N GLN A 9 23.13 10.32 -3.00
CA GLN A 9 21.81 9.85 -3.40
C GLN A 9 20.75 10.65 -2.64
N GLU A 10 20.07 11.56 -3.33
CA GLU A 10 18.85 12.18 -2.85
C GLU A 10 17.88 11.08 -2.39
N LYS A 11 17.36 11.20 -1.17
CA LYS A 11 16.39 10.25 -0.61
C LYS A 11 15.03 10.92 -0.57
N ASN A 12 13.98 10.19 -0.92
CA ASN A 12 12.61 10.63 -0.64
C ASN A 12 12.45 10.82 0.89
N PRO A 13 11.56 11.69 1.42
CA PRO A 13 11.13 11.77 2.83
C PRO A 13 10.98 10.44 3.59
N ARG A 14 10.79 9.33 2.87
CA ARG A 14 10.58 7.98 3.41
C ARG A 14 11.83 7.10 3.37
N GLY A 15 12.97 7.65 2.96
CA GLY A 15 14.30 7.00 3.00
C GLY A 15 14.64 6.13 1.79
N ILE A 16 13.77 6.06 0.78
CA ILE A 16 14.04 5.31 -0.46
C ILE A 16 15.10 6.08 -1.29
N PRO A 17 16.24 5.46 -1.63
CA PRO A 17 17.27 6.12 -2.43
C PRO A 17 16.84 6.36 -3.87
N LYS A 18 17.06 7.56 -4.40
CA LYS A 18 16.84 7.88 -5.81
C LYS A 18 17.88 7.19 -6.68
N ALA A 19 17.41 6.59 -7.78
CA ALA A 19 18.25 5.95 -8.77
C ALA A 19 19.06 7.04 -9.52
N PRO A 20 20.39 6.89 -9.62
CA PRO A 20 21.19 7.82 -10.41
C PRO A 20 20.87 7.65 -11.89
N PHE A 21 20.58 8.72 -12.62
CA PHE A 21 20.41 8.67 -14.07
C PHE A 21 21.75 8.88 -14.77
N ILE A 22 22.14 7.96 -15.67
CA ILE A 22 23.41 8.03 -16.39
C ILE A 22 23.12 8.52 -17.81
N ALA A 23 23.44 9.79 -18.06
CA ALA A 23 23.28 10.42 -19.37
C ALA A 23 24.36 9.94 -20.36
N ASP A 24 25.62 9.96 -19.92
CA ASP A 24 26.77 9.48 -20.69
C ASP A 24 27.38 8.24 -20.03
N VAL A 25 27.38 7.13 -20.78
CA VAL A 25 27.89 5.84 -20.30
C VAL A 25 29.42 5.79 -20.38
N ASP A 26 30.03 6.51 -21.32
CA ASP A 26 31.49 6.54 -21.51
C ASP A 26 32.17 7.26 -20.33
N GLU A 27 31.59 8.37 -19.87
CA GLU A 27 32.07 9.11 -18.69
C GLU A 27 31.91 8.29 -17.40
N TYR A 28 30.79 7.57 -17.28
CA TYR A 28 30.48 6.78 -16.08
C TYR A 28 31.40 5.56 -15.92
N LEU A 29 31.72 4.85 -17.00
CA LEU A 29 32.59 3.66 -16.97
C LEU A 29 34.08 4.01 -16.92
N GLY A 30 34.45 5.24 -17.31
CA GLY A 30 35.82 5.74 -17.26
C GLY A 30 36.79 5.10 -18.27
N PRO A 31 38.10 5.32 -18.12
CA PRO A 31 39.11 4.96 -19.14
C PRO A 31 39.35 3.46 -19.33
N HIS A 32 39.08 2.65 -18.29
CA HIS A 32 39.13 1.18 -18.35
C HIS A 32 37.75 0.62 -18.03
N PRO A 33 36.85 0.59 -19.02
CA PRO A 33 35.47 0.22 -18.80
C PRO A 33 35.34 -1.29 -18.56
N ASP A 34 34.90 -1.64 -17.36
CA ASP A 34 34.42 -2.98 -16.98
C ASP A 34 32.88 -2.97 -16.89
N PRO A 35 32.18 -3.17 -18.02
CA PRO A 35 30.72 -3.11 -18.07
C PRO A 35 30.06 -4.24 -17.29
N GLU A 36 30.75 -5.38 -17.08
CA GLU A 36 30.16 -6.52 -16.37
C GLU A 36 29.98 -6.22 -14.88
N THR A 37 30.94 -5.51 -14.26
CA THR A 37 30.82 -5.11 -12.87
C THR A 37 29.69 -4.09 -12.68
N SER A 38 29.61 -3.06 -13.53
CA SER A 38 28.52 -2.07 -13.45
C SER A 38 27.14 -2.69 -13.72
N LEU A 39 27.03 -3.63 -14.66
CA LEU A 39 25.77 -4.36 -14.89
C LEU A 39 25.35 -5.18 -13.68
N LYS A 40 26.29 -5.84 -12.99
CA LYS A 40 26.00 -6.57 -11.73
C LYS A 40 25.52 -5.62 -10.63
N GLU A 41 26.11 -4.44 -10.50
CA GLU A 41 25.69 -3.42 -9.53
C GLU A 41 24.27 -2.91 -9.82
N PHE A 42 23.94 -2.62 -11.07
CA PHE A 42 22.57 -2.22 -11.46
C PHE A 42 21.55 -3.34 -11.27
N GLN A 43 21.91 -4.59 -11.58
CA GLN A 43 21.05 -5.74 -11.29
C GLN A 43 20.79 -5.91 -9.78
N ALA A 44 21.82 -5.73 -8.95
CA ALA A 44 21.67 -5.75 -7.50
C ALA A 44 20.80 -4.60 -6.98
N ALA A 45 20.93 -3.40 -7.55
CA ALA A 45 20.08 -2.26 -7.23
C ALA A 45 18.61 -2.50 -7.66
N LEU A 46 18.37 -3.03 -8.86
CA LEU A 46 17.04 -3.42 -9.33
C LEU A 46 16.39 -4.46 -8.43
N ALA A 47 17.13 -5.47 -7.99
CA ALA A 47 16.64 -6.47 -7.05
C ALA A 47 16.18 -5.82 -5.73
N LYS A 48 16.92 -4.83 -5.22
CA LYS A 48 16.52 -4.08 -4.01
C LYS A 48 15.25 -3.26 -4.24
N TYR A 49 15.14 -2.54 -5.36
CA TYR A 49 13.93 -1.77 -5.67
C TYR A 49 12.70 -2.67 -5.83
N ARG A 50 12.82 -3.80 -6.54
CA ARG A 50 11.74 -4.77 -6.70
C ARG A 50 11.32 -5.42 -5.37
N TYR A 51 12.28 -5.69 -4.48
CA TYR A 51 11.97 -6.18 -3.13
C TYR A 51 11.18 -5.14 -2.32
N MET A 52 11.59 -3.86 -2.37
CA MET A 52 10.85 -2.78 -1.71
C MET A 52 9.44 -2.60 -2.30
N ASP A 53 9.30 -2.66 -3.63
CA ASP A 53 8.01 -2.56 -4.32
C ASP A 53 7.07 -3.70 -3.89
N HIS A 54 7.57 -4.93 -3.87
CA HIS A 54 6.80 -6.08 -3.41
C HIS A 54 6.31 -5.90 -1.96
N ASN A 55 7.19 -5.46 -1.05
CA ASN A 55 6.82 -5.26 0.36
C ASN A 55 5.77 -4.16 0.53
N LEU A 56 5.91 -3.03 -0.17
CA LEU A 56 4.93 -1.95 -0.12
C LEU A 56 3.61 -2.35 -0.79
N ALA A 57 3.64 -3.15 -1.85
CA ALA A 57 2.44 -3.68 -2.48
C ALA A 57 1.67 -4.64 -1.55
N GLN A 58 2.36 -5.49 -0.79
CA GLN A 58 1.72 -6.31 0.24
C GLN A 58 1.10 -5.46 1.35
N ARG A 59 1.82 -4.43 1.81
CA ARG A 59 1.29 -3.50 2.82
C ARG A 59 0.06 -2.74 2.32
N ARG A 60 0.07 -2.30 1.06
CA ARG A 60 -1.07 -1.65 0.39
C ARG A 60 -2.29 -2.57 0.41
N ARG A 61 -2.14 -3.81 -0.06
CA ARG A 61 -3.24 -4.80 -0.07
C ARG A 61 -3.84 -5.00 1.33
N GLY A 62 -2.98 -5.16 2.34
CA GLY A 62 -3.44 -5.32 3.72
C GLY A 62 -4.15 -4.09 4.29
N LEU A 63 -3.88 -2.88 3.77
CA LEU A 63 -4.62 -1.66 4.13
C LEU A 63 -5.94 -1.56 3.35
N GLU A 64 -5.94 -1.90 2.05
CA GLU A 64 -7.14 -1.92 1.20
C GLU A 64 -8.19 -2.93 1.69
N GLU A 65 -7.76 -4.04 2.29
CA GLU A 65 -8.67 -5.00 2.93
C GLU A 65 -9.23 -4.48 4.26
N LYS A 66 -8.41 -3.82 5.09
CA LYS A 66 -8.81 -3.37 6.44
C LYS A 66 -9.67 -2.11 6.44
N ILE A 67 -9.46 -1.18 5.50
CA ILE A 67 -10.20 0.09 5.47
C ILE A 67 -11.72 -0.14 5.35
N PRO A 68 -12.22 -1.00 4.45
CA PRO A 68 -13.64 -1.35 4.39
C PRO A 68 -14.19 -1.92 5.71
N ASP A 69 -13.41 -2.77 6.39
CA ASP A 69 -13.85 -3.37 7.66
C ASP A 69 -13.96 -2.32 8.77
N ILE A 70 -13.00 -1.39 8.85
CA ILE A 70 -13.07 -0.25 9.78
C ILE A 70 -14.27 0.65 9.44
N LYS A 71 -14.56 0.88 8.15
CA LYS A 71 -15.74 1.65 7.72
C LYS A 71 -17.04 0.98 8.13
N LYS A 72 -17.20 -0.32 7.86
CA LYS A 72 -18.41 -1.07 8.24
C LYS A 72 -18.62 -1.08 9.75
N THR A 73 -17.55 -1.29 10.53
CA THR A 73 -17.63 -1.26 12.00
C THR A 73 -17.99 0.13 12.52
N LEU A 74 -17.43 1.20 11.94
CA LEU A 74 -17.79 2.57 12.28
C LEU A 74 -19.28 2.84 11.99
N THR A 75 -19.76 2.51 10.80
CA THR A 75 -21.18 2.68 10.42
C THR A 75 -22.13 1.92 11.36
N MET A 76 -21.76 0.71 11.79
CA MET A 76 -22.57 -0.05 12.75
C MET A 76 -22.60 0.64 14.12
N VAL A 77 -21.46 1.14 14.61
CA VAL A 77 -21.40 1.84 15.91
C VAL A 77 -22.15 3.17 15.85
N GLU A 78 -22.08 3.90 14.73
CA GLU A 78 -22.87 5.10 14.48
C GLU A 78 -24.37 4.79 14.45
N PHE A 79 -24.79 3.73 13.76
CA PHE A 79 -26.19 3.28 13.77
C PHE A 79 -26.70 2.95 15.17
N LEU A 80 -25.89 2.26 15.99
CA LEU A 80 -26.22 1.98 17.38
C LEU A 80 -26.30 3.25 18.24
N HIS A 81 -25.46 4.26 17.94
CA HIS A 81 -25.50 5.57 18.60
C HIS A 81 -26.73 6.39 18.22
N GLU A 82 -27.05 6.48 16.93
CA GLU A 82 -28.21 7.21 16.42
C GLU A 82 -29.53 6.60 16.89
N ARG A 83 -29.66 5.28 16.86
CA ARG A 83 -30.85 4.58 17.39
C ARG A 83 -31.08 4.86 18.88
N ARG A 84 -29.99 5.09 19.63
CA ARG A 84 -30.04 5.49 21.04
C ARG A 84 -30.42 6.96 21.20
N GLU A 85 -29.87 7.87 20.41
CA GLU A 85 -30.17 9.31 20.49
C GLU A 85 -31.55 9.66 19.91
N GLY A 86 -32.03 8.92 18.92
CA GLY A 86 -33.40 9.01 18.39
C GLY A 86 -34.45 8.61 19.42
N LYS A 87 -34.10 7.81 20.44
CA LYS A 87 -34.93 7.57 21.63
C LYS A 87 -34.94 8.77 22.61
N GLY A 88 -34.05 9.75 22.43
CA GLY A 88 -33.91 10.93 23.28
C GLY A 88 -34.59 12.21 22.76
N ARG A 89 -35.12 12.23 21.54
CA ARG A 89 -35.98 13.31 21.04
C ARG A 89 -37.45 12.89 21.15
N PRO A 90 -38.26 13.51 22.02
CA PRO A 90 -39.71 13.37 21.93
C PRO A 90 -40.18 14.22 20.73
N GLY A 91 -40.57 13.55 19.64
CA GLY A 91 -41.26 14.18 18.51
C GLY A 91 -40.41 14.36 17.27
N GLU A 92 -40.45 13.37 16.38
CA GLU A 92 -40.74 13.61 14.96
C GLU A 92 -41.17 12.28 14.33
N GLU A 93 -42.41 12.27 13.85
CA GLU A 93 -43.08 11.20 13.14
C GLU A 93 -42.38 10.98 11.80
N CYS A 94 -41.92 9.74 11.56
CA CYS A 94 -41.69 9.22 10.22
C CYS A 94 -42.58 7.98 10.11
N ASP A 95 -43.87 8.23 9.93
CA ASP A 95 -44.84 7.24 9.45
C ASP A 95 -44.41 6.76 8.06
N GLU A 96 -44.23 5.45 7.91
CA GLU A 96 -44.66 4.61 6.78
C GLU A 96 -44.04 3.21 6.96
N ASP A 97 -44.73 2.35 7.73
CA ASP A 97 -45.09 0.98 7.34
C ASP A 97 -45.71 0.23 8.55
N ASP A 98 -47.05 0.25 8.57
CA ASP A 98 -47.99 -0.82 8.90
C ASP A 98 -47.69 -1.77 10.10
N ASP A 99 -48.30 -1.47 11.26
CA ASP A 99 -48.95 -2.49 12.10
C ASP A 99 -49.87 -1.80 13.12
N LEU A 100 -51.14 -1.62 12.72
CA LEU A 100 -52.22 -1.21 13.61
C LEU A 100 -52.76 -2.43 14.38
N GLU A 101 -52.21 -2.71 15.56
CA GLU A 101 -52.96 -3.36 16.65
C GLU A 101 -52.70 -2.65 18.00
N ASP A 102 -53.81 -2.44 18.69
CA ASP A 102 -54.11 -1.63 19.88
C ASP A 102 -53.65 -2.33 21.17
N ASP A 103 -53.02 -1.62 22.11
CA ASP A 103 -53.32 -1.67 23.56
C ASP A 103 -52.33 -0.85 24.44
N GLU A 104 -52.91 -0.13 25.39
CA GLU A 104 -52.30 0.75 26.40
C GLU A 104 -51.33 0.06 27.38
N ASP A 105 -50.35 0.86 27.85
CA ASP A 105 -49.47 0.70 29.03
C ASP A 105 -48.15 -0.12 28.95
N THR A 106 -47.06 0.63 29.18
CA THR A 106 -45.78 0.26 29.84
C THR A 106 -44.52 0.12 28.96
N SER A 107 -43.84 1.25 28.68
CA SER A 107 -42.37 1.37 28.54
C SER A 107 -41.63 0.22 27.82
N SER A 108 -42.12 -0.21 26.65
CA SER A 108 -41.50 -1.27 25.86
C SER A 108 -40.18 -0.80 25.27
N LYS A 109 -39.08 -1.10 25.97
CA LYS A 109 -37.70 -1.07 25.48
C LYS A 109 -37.69 -1.76 24.11
N LYS A 110 -37.73 -1.04 22.97
CA LYS A 110 -37.73 -1.68 21.63
C LYS A 110 -36.50 -2.59 21.52
N LEU A 111 -36.69 -3.91 21.66
CA LEU A 111 -35.67 -4.91 21.43
C LEU A 111 -35.46 -5.03 19.92
N THR A 112 -34.22 -4.93 19.47
CA THR A 112 -33.91 -5.10 18.04
C THR A 112 -33.63 -6.57 17.77
N ARG A 113 -34.50 -7.23 17.01
CA ARG A 113 -34.23 -8.59 16.52
C ARG A 113 -33.13 -8.53 15.47
N THR A 114 -32.06 -9.28 15.71
CA THR A 114 -30.89 -9.37 14.82
C THR A 114 -30.45 -10.83 14.70
N THR A 115 -29.80 -11.16 13.59
CA THR A 115 -29.20 -12.47 13.38
C THR A 115 -27.72 -12.41 13.74
N PHE A 116 -27.33 -13.14 14.78
CA PHE A 116 -25.95 -13.25 15.23
C PHE A 116 -25.24 -14.41 14.54
N GLU A 117 -24.01 -14.19 14.10
CA GLU A 117 -23.16 -15.21 13.49
C GLU A 117 -22.45 -16.03 14.58
N LEU A 118 -22.80 -17.31 14.71
CA LEU A 118 -22.13 -18.24 15.64
C LEU A 118 -20.94 -18.93 14.95
N ASN A 119 -21.05 -19.14 13.65
CA ASN A 119 -20.05 -19.73 12.76
C ASN A 119 -20.33 -19.23 11.33
N ASP A 120 -19.37 -19.34 10.42
CA ASP A 120 -19.43 -18.87 9.02
C ASP A 120 -20.70 -19.30 8.26
N THR A 121 -21.34 -20.40 8.68
CA THR A 121 -22.59 -20.92 8.09
C THR A 121 -23.74 -21.08 9.10
N LEU A 122 -23.60 -20.58 10.33
CA LEU A 122 -24.60 -20.75 11.40
C LEU A 122 -24.96 -19.40 12.00
N PHE A 123 -26.21 -19.00 11.81
CA PHE A 123 -26.79 -17.79 12.38
C PHE A 123 -27.89 -18.15 13.38
N ALA A 124 -27.99 -17.39 14.47
CA ALA A 124 -29.10 -17.49 15.41
C ALA A 124 -29.79 -16.14 15.55
N GLU A 125 -31.11 -16.16 15.71
CA GLU A 125 -31.88 -14.96 16.00
C GLU A 125 -31.75 -14.58 17.47
N ALA A 126 -31.48 -13.31 17.74
CA ALA A 126 -31.35 -12.75 19.07
C ALA A 126 -32.05 -11.40 19.15
N GLU A 127 -32.57 -11.07 20.32
CA GLU A 127 -33.17 -9.78 20.62
C GLU A 127 -32.17 -8.94 21.42
N LEU A 128 -31.77 -7.80 20.85
CA LEU A 128 -30.74 -6.93 21.42
C LEU A 128 -31.39 -5.80 22.24
N GLU A 129 -30.97 -5.67 23.49
CA GLU A 129 -31.25 -4.48 24.30
C GLU A 129 -30.37 -3.30 23.89
N ASP A 130 -30.83 -2.08 24.12
CA ASP A 130 -29.97 -0.90 23.92
C ASP A 130 -28.82 -0.94 24.92
N THR A 131 -27.59 -0.88 24.42
CA THR A 131 -26.38 -0.88 25.24
C THR A 131 -25.61 0.41 25.04
N ASP A 132 -25.02 0.92 26.12
CA ASP A 132 -24.20 2.15 26.11
C ASP A 132 -22.75 1.89 25.69
N THR A 133 -22.36 0.61 25.64
CA THR A 133 -20.97 0.18 25.49
C THR A 133 -20.81 -0.89 24.43
N VAL A 134 -19.77 -0.76 23.62
CA VAL A 134 -19.33 -1.75 22.63
C VAL A 134 -17.99 -2.32 23.02
N TYR A 135 -17.74 -3.58 22.68
CA TYR A 135 -16.47 -4.24 22.89
C TYR A 135 -15.65 -4.22 21.60
N LEU A 136 -14.48 -3.60 21.63
CA LEU A 136 -13.57 -3.49 20.48
C LEU A 136 -12.33 -4.34 20.71
N TRP A 137 -11.95 -5.11 19.68
CA TRP A 137 -10.71 -5.87 19.66
C TRP A 137 -9.55 -4.98 19.21
N LEU A 138 -8.56 -4.78 20.09
CA LEU A 138 -7.41 -3.91 19.84
C LEU A 138 -6.20 -4.66 19.28
N GLY A 139 -6.27 -5.99 19.21
CA GLY A 139 -5.17 -6.87 18.87
C GLY A 139 -4.45 -7.44 20.09
N ALA A 140 -3.44 -8.28 19.85
CA ALA A 140 -2.62 -8.92 20.90
C ALA A 140 -3.42 -9.62 22.02
N ASN A 141 -4.55 -10.26 21.67
CA ASN A 141 -5.47 -10.90 22.61
C ASN A 141 -6.12 -9.95 23.63
N VAL A 142 -6.27 -8.67 23.29
CA VAL A 142 -6.89 -7.65 24.15
C VAL A 142 -8.16 -7.11 23.52
N MET A 143 -9.24 -7.15 24.31
CA MET A 143 -10.55 -6.55 24.02
C MET A 143 -10.88 -5.56 25.14
N LEU A 144 -11.37 -4.37 24.79
CA LEU A 144 -11.80 -3.35 25.76
C LEU A 144 -13.21 -2.86 25.47
N SER A 145 -13.96 -2.54 26.52
CA SER A 145 -15.27 -1.89 26.42
C SER A 145 -15.10 -0.38 26.30
N TYR A 146 -15.80 0.20 25.34
CA TYR A 146 -15.85 1.65 25.10
C TYR A 146 -17.30 2.11 25.08
N LYS A 147 -17.57 3.32 25.59
CA LYS A 147 -18.85 3.98 25.34
C LYS A 147 -18.98 4.32 23.86
N LEU A 148 -20.20 4.27 23.31
CA LEU A 148 -20.48 4.57 21.91
C LEU A 148 -19.75 5.81 21.35
N PRO A 149 -19.80 7.01 21.97
CA PRO A 149 -19.09 8.19 21.44
C PRO A 149 -17.56 8.05 21.44
N ALA A 150 -17.01 7.37 22.44
CA ALA A 150 -15.56 7.12 22.52
C ALA A 150 -15.10 6.08 21.48
N ALA A 151 -15.94 5.08 21.20
CA ALA A 151 -15.70 4.08 20.17
C ALA A 151 -15.70 4.71 18.77
N ILE A 152 -16.67 5.59 18.47
CA ILE A 152 -16.73 6.33 17.20
C ILE A 152 -15.46 7.16 17.00
N ALA A 153 -15.06 7.96 17.99
CA ALA A 153 -13.84 8.76 17.91
C ALA A 153 -12.58 7.89 17.66
N LEU A 154 -12.45 6.76 18.38
CA LEU A 154 -11.34 5.83 18.21
C LEU A 154 -11.32 5.22 16.81
N LEU A 155 -12.46 4.73 16.32
CA LEU A 155 -12.57 4.12 14.99
C LEU A 155 -12.31 5.15 13.88
N TYR A 156 -12.77 6.38 14.05
CA TYR A 156 -12.52 7.48 13.12
C TYR A 156 -11.03 7.84 13.03
N ASP A 157 -10.35 7.95 14.18
CA ASP A 157 -8.90 8.20 14.21
C ASP A 157 -8.11 7.05 13.57
N LYS A 158 -8.53 5.80 13.80
CA LYS A 158 -7.93 4.62 13.16
C LYS A 158 -8.14 4.60 11.66
N LEU A 159 -9.34 4.96 11.20
CA LEU A 159 -9.69 5.08 9.79
C LEU A 159 -8.81 6.14 9.13
N LYS A 160 -8.73 7.34 9.70
CA LYS A 160 -7.91 8.43 9.19
C LYS A 160 -6.42 8.05 9.11
N ALA A 161 -5.90 7.39 10.15
CA ALA A 161 -4.52 6.91 10.16
C ALA A 161 -4.25 5.82 9.12
N ALA A 162 -5.22 4.93 8.87
CA ALA A 162 -5.13 3.89 7.86
C ALA A 162 -5.21 4.48 6.44
N GLU A 163 -6.12 5.42 6.18
CA GLU A 163 -6.25 6.13 4.91
C GLU A 163 -4.99 6.94 4.58
N GLY A 164 -4.47 7.72 5.55
CA GLY A 164 -3.21 8.46 5.35
C GLY A 164 -1.99 7.53 5.16
N SER A 165 -2.00 6.35 5.81
CA SER A 165 -0.97 5.33 5.56
C SER A 165 -1.08 4.72 4.16
N LEU A 166 -2.30 4.55 3.64
CA LEU A 166 -2.54 4.03 2.30
C LEU A 166 -2.05 5.02 1.25
N GLU A 167 -2.39 6.30 1.38
CA GLU A 167 -1.96 7.38 0.49
C GLU A 167 -0.43 7.42 0.40
N GLY A 168 0.27 7.46 1.53
CA GLY A 168 1.73 7.46 1.55
C GLY A 168 2.36 6.20 0.94
N VAL A 169 1.74 5.02 1.11
CA VAL A 169 2.22 3.79 0.46
C VAL A 169 2.00 3.83 -1.06
N VAL A 170 0.91 4.44 -1.54
CA VAL A 170 0.64 4.60 -2.97
C VAL A 170 1.67 5.52 -3.62
N GLU A 171 1.97 6.66 -2.99
CA GLU A 171 3.04 7.58 -3.44
C GLU A 171 4.41 6.88 -3.47
N ASP A 172 4.76 6.14 -2.42
CA ASP A 172 6.03 5.41 -2.35
C ASP A 172 6.12 4.33 -3.45
N LEU A 173 5.01 3.66 -3.79
CA LEU A 173 4.95 2.69 -4.89
C LEU A 173 5.14 3.36 -6.26
N GLU A 174 4.55 4.54 -6.48
CA GLU A 174 4.76 5.30 -7.70
C GLU A 174 6.22 5.72 -7.85
N PHE A 175 6.82 6.26 -6.78
CA PHE A 175 8.24 6.60 -6.76
C PHE A 175 9.13 5.39 -7.08
N LEU A 176 8.85 4.22 -6.49
CA LEU A 176 9.61 3.00 -6.78
C LEU A 176 9.49 2.55 -8.23
N ARG A 177 8.32 2.67 -8.85
CA ARG A 177 8.12 2.36 -10.28
C ARG A 177 8.97 3.25 -11.18
N GLU A 178 9.06 4.54 -10.86
CA GLU A 178 9.95 5.46 -11.56
C GLU A 178 11.41 5.05 -11.40
N GLN A 179 11.85 4.72 -10.17
CA GLN A 179 13.23 4.31 -9.91
C GLN A 179 13.59 3.00 -10.62
N ILE A 180 12.68 2.03 -10.66
CA ILE A 180 12.84 0.78 -11.42
C ILE A 180 13.02 1.11 -12.90
N THR A 181 12.16 1.97 -13.46
CA THR A 181 12.22 2.37 -14.87
C THR A 181 13.54 3.04 -15.21
N VAL A 182 14.00 3.99 -14.39
CA VAL A 182 15.31 4.66 -14.58
C VAL A 182 16.45 3.66 -14.58
N MET A 183 16.44 2.72 -13.64
CA MET A 183 17.50 1.72 -13.52
C MET A 183 17.47 0.68 -14.66
N GLU A 184 16.29 0.32 -15.15
CA GLU A 184 16.13 -0.53 -16.33
C GLU A 184 16.67 0.15 -17.60
N VAL A 185 16.39 1.44 -17.78
CA VAL A 185 16.95 2.24 -18.87
C VAL A 185 18.47 2.34 -18.77
N ASN A 186 19.02 2.60 -17.58
CA ASN A 186 20.47 2.62 -17.37
C ASN A 186 21.12 1.26 -17.71
N THR A 187 20.51 0.17 -17.28
CA THR A 187 20.99 -1.20 -17.56
C THR A 187 21.00 -1.46 -19.07
N ALA A 188 19.93 -1.08 -19.78
CA ALA A 188 19.85 -1.21 -21.23
C ALA A 188 20.89 -0.33 -21.96
N ARG A 189 21.15 0.89 -21.47
CA ARG A 189 22.18 1.77 -22.02
C ARG A 189 23.57 1.18 -21.91
N VAL A 190 23.94 0.66 -20.74
CA VAL A 190 25.26 0.01 -20.53
C VAL A 190 25.39 -1.25 -21.38
N TYR A 191 24.33 -2.05 -21.48
CA TYR A 191 24.31 -3.22 -22.36
C TYR A 191 24.49 -2.84 -23.84
N ASN A 192 23.73 -1.85 -24.32
CA ASN A 192 23.83 -1.38 -25.71
C ASN A 192 25.23 -0.81 -26.02
N TRP A 193 25.82 -0.10 -25.06
CA TRP A 193 27.18 0.41 -25.15
C TRP A 193 28.22 -0.72 -25.24
N ASP A 194 28.11 -1.75 -24.37
CA ASP A 194 29.02 -2.91 -24.40
C ASP A 194 28.91 -3.68 -25.73
N VAL A 195 27.69 -3.89 -26.23
CA VAL A 195 27.45 -4.52 -27.54
C VAL A 195 28.08 -3.70 -28.68
N LYS A 196 27.93 -2.37 -28.67
CA LYS A 196 28.53 -1.48 -29.67
C LYS A 196 30.06 -1.58 -29.64
N ARG A 197 30.68 -1.52 -28.46
CA ARG A 197 32.13 -1.67 -28.29
C ARG A 197 32.62 -3.02 -28.79
N ARG A 198 31.97 -4.13 -28.41
CA ARG A 198 32.34 -5.49 -28.86
C ARG A 198 32.22 -5.65 -30.38
N ARG A 199 31.21 -5.02 -30.98
CA ARG A 199 31.04 -5.00 -32.44
C ARG A 199 32.17 -4.22 -33.13
N GLU A 200 32.52 -3.03 -32.63
CA GLU A 200 33.60 -2.20 -33.18
C GLU A 200 34.97 -2.88 -33.08
N VAL A 201 35.25 -3.57 -31.97
CA VAL A 201 36.49 -4.37 -31.81
C VAL A 201 36.55 -5.49 -32.85
N ARG A 202 35.47 -6.27 -33.01
CA ARG A 202 35.41 -7.35 -34.01
C ARG A 202 35.55 -6.82 -35.45
N GLU A 203 34.93 -5.68 -35.76
CA GLU A 203 35.05 -5.05 -37.08
C GLU A 203 36.47 -4.53 -37.35
N ARG A 204 37.19 -4.07 -36.32
CA ARG A 204 38.60 -3.67 -36.42
C ARG A 204 39.52 -4.87 -36.66
N GLU A 205 39.36 -5.95 -35.89
CA GLU A 205 40.11 -7.19 -36.06
C GLU A 205 39.93 -7.79 -37.47
N VAL A 206 38.71 -7.78 -38.00
CA VAL A 206 38.42 -8.25 -39.38
C VAL A 206 39.06 -7.36 -40.44
N ARG A 207 39.18 -6.04 -40.20
CA ARG A 207 39.83 -5.11 -41.13
C ARG A 207 41.35 -5.31 -41.14
N GLU A 208 41.95 -5.51 -39.98
CA GLU A 208 43.38 -5.75 -39.81
C GLU A 208 43.80 -7.14 -40.34
N GLY A 209 42.98 -8.18 -40.13
CA GLY A 209 43.24 -9.51 -40.70
C GLY A 209 43.15 -9.56 -42.24
N LYS A 210 42.34 -8.69 -42.87
CA LYS A 210 42.26 -8.59 -44.35
C LYS A 210 43.45 -7.85 -44.98
N THR A 211 44.20 -7.08 -44.21
CA THR A 211 45.40 -6.38 -44.70
C THR A 211 46.62 -7.30 -44.77
N ASP A 212 46.72 -8.30 -43.90
CA ASP A 212 47.83 -9.27 -43.91
C ASP A 212 47.72 -10.29 -45.06
N ASP A 213 46.51 -10.68 -45.46
CA ASP A 213 46.28 -11.63 -46.57
C ASP A 213 46.49 -11.04 -47.99
N LYS A 214 46.71 -9.72 -48.14
CA LYS A 214 46.88 -9.05 -49.44
C LYS A 214 48.32 -8.73 -49.81
N VAL A 215 49.30 -9.07 -48.97
CA VAL A 215 50.73 -8.77 -49.19
C VAL A 215 51.56 -10.05 -49.43
N GLY A 216 50.91 -11.22 -49.55
CA GLY A 216 51.55 -12.50 -49.91
C GLY A 216 51.59 -12.78 -51.41
#